data_AF-A0A2H0ADF9-F1
#
_entry.id   AF-A0A2H0ADF9-F1
#
_cell.length_a   1.000
_cell.length_b   1.000
_cell.length_c   1.000
_cell.angle_alpha   90.00
_cell.angle_beta   90.00
_cell.angle_gamma   90.00
#
_symmetry.space_group_name_H-M   'P 1'
#
loop_
_entity.id
_entity.type
_entity.pdbx_description
1 polymer ?
#
loop_
_entity_poly.entity_id
_entity_poly.type
_entity_poly.pdbx_seq_one_letter_code
_entity_poly.pdbx_strand_id
1 'polypeptide(L)'
;MRQKHLTLFCLLITLCLILPEMVPATASQPKSDVKTPATVSDTSEKQTTADHSKFPALNQTFETGQAITDACLTCHTEADDQIQKTIHWNWLSSYDAEGKTGKAGYSINNFCISGNKMEDTDCTTCHIGWNKKKEGINCLLCHSQKDIKWRDEFNDYAFFKESGDMDIAAEIQGRIREGAQSIGLPGRRNCGACHFYGGGGEAVKHGDLDASLHNPDKNLDVHMGVDSENFRCTRCHTTTAHQIAGRVYSTPASMHRKSLVEDDMVPKIMCESCHTATPRGKGNKMNDHTDKVA
;
A
#
# COMPACT_ATOMS: atom_id res chain seq x y z
N MET A 1 -89.45 9.80 -51.06
CA MET A 1 -89.93 11.00 -51.77
C MET A 1 -88.74 11.92 -52.04
N ARG A 2 -88.44 12.19 -53.33
CA ARG A 2 -87.62 13.28 -53.90
C ARG A 2 -86.18 13.56 -53.38
N GLN A 3 -85.21 12.95 -54.06
CA GLN A 3 -84.23 13.56 -54.99
C GLN A 3 -83.77 15.03 -54.78
N LYS A 4 -82.44 15.22 -54.72
CA LYS A 4 -81.60 16.28 -55.37
C LYS A 4 -80.11 16.00 -55.05
N HIS A 5 -79.38 15.34 -55.95
CA HIS A 5 -78.36 15.88 -56.87
C HIS A 5 -77.13 16.58 -56.26
N LEU A 6 -75.98 15.91 -56.43
CA LEU A 6 -74.71 16.41 -57.01
C LEU A 6 -73.90 17.39 -56.11
N THR A 7 -72.64 17.14 -55.75
CA THR A 7 -71.48 17.18 -56.66
C THR A 7 -70.24 16.59 -55.98
N LEU A 8 -69.44 15.91 -56.80
CA LEU A 8 -68.15 15.28 -56.57
C LEU A 8 -67.06 16.31 -56.20
N PHE A 9 -66.21 16.05 -55.20
CA PHE A 9 -64.77 16.34 -55.31
C PHE A 9 -63.94 15.49 -54.33
N CYS A 10 -62.95 14.81 -54.90
CA CYS A 10 -62.02 13.89 -54.26
C CYS A 10 -61.18 14.54 -53.16
N LEU A 11 -60.96 13.82 -52.06
CA LEU A 11 -59.67 13.81 -51.36
C LEU A 11 -59.45 12.41 -50.76
N LEU A 12 -58.65 11.60 -51.45
CA LEU A 12 -58.12 10.33 -50.94
C LEU A 12 -57.09 10.64 -49.86
N ILE A 13 -57.39 10.31 -48.60
CA ILE A 13 -56.40 10.23 -47.52
C ILE A 13 -56.01 8.76 -47.40
N THR A 14 -54.96 8.37 -48.11
CA THR A 14 -54.24 7.10 -47.89
C THR A 14 -53.44 7.20 -46.60
N LEU A 15 -53.92 6.54 -45.55
CA LEU A 15 -53.17 6.31 -44.32
C LEU A 15 -52.18 5.16 -44.53
N CYS A 16 -51.01 5.46 -45.08
CA CYS A 16 -49.88 4.53 -45.11
C CYS A 16 -49.21 4.51 -43.72
N LEU A 17 -49.40 3.40 -43.00
CA LEU A 17 -48.59 3.03 -41.85
C LEU A 17 -47.14 2.81 -42.30
N ILE A 18 -46.26 3.77 -42.01
CA ILE A 18 -44.82 3.60 -42.16
C ILE A 18 -44.29 3.03 -40.84
N LEU A 19 -43.95 1.73 -40.85
CA LEU A 19 -43.10 1.12 -39.84
C LEU A 19 -41.68 1.68 -39.99
N PRO A 20 -41.01 2.14 -38.91
CA PRO A 20 -39.61 2.51 -39.01
C PRO A 20 -38.76 1.24 -39.12
N GLU A 21 -38.07 1.09 -40.26
CA GLU A 21 -36.97 0.13 -40.39
C GLU A 21 -35.85 0.50 -39.40
N MET A 22 -35.64 -0.35 -38.40
CA MET A 22 -34.44 -0.29 -37.57
C MET A 22 -33.25 -0.76 -38.42
N VAL A 23 -32.50 0.20 -38.96
CA VAL A 23 -31.17 -0.05 -39.52
C VAL A 23 -30.22 -0.34 -38.34
N PRO A 24 -29.59 -1.51 -38.25
CA PRO A 24 -28.55 -1.73 -37.25
C PRO A 24 -27.35 -0.87 -37.62
N ALA A 25 -27.11 0.19 -36.84
CA ALA A 25 -25.88 0.96 -36.92
C ALA A 25 -24.72 0.08 -36.43
N THR A 26 -24.09 -0.66 -37.35
CA THR A 26 -22.78 -1.26 -37.10
C THR A 26 -21.76 -0.13 -37.04
N ALA A 27 -21.58 0.43 -35.85
CA ALA A 27 -20.45 1.30 -35.55
C ALA A 27 -19.18 0.44 -35.59
N SER A 28 -18.50 0.42 -36.74
CA SER A 28 -17.14 -0.09 -36.83
C SER A 28 -16.22 0.84 -36.05
N GLN A 29 -15.97 0.49 -34.79
CA GLN A 29 -14.90 1.11 -34.00
C GLN A 29 -13.58 0.84 -34.74
N PRO A 30 -12.76 1.86 -35.03
CA PRO A 30 -11.43 1.62 -35.56
C PRO A 30 -10.65 0.86 -34.48
N LYS A 31 -10.20 -0.35 -34.82
CA LYS A 31 -9.27 -1.12 -33.98
C LYS A 31 -8.00 -0.29 -33.86
N SER A 32 -7.80 0.34 -32.71
CA SER A 32 -6.50 0.90 -32.36
C SER A 32 -5.55 -0.27 -32.10
N ASP A 33 -4.63 -0.52 -33.03
CA ASP A 33 -3.49 -1.43 -32.86
C ASP A 33 -2.44 -0.82 -31.89
N VAL A 34 -2.89 -0.36 -30.72
CA VAL A 34 -1.99 -0.10 -29.61
C VAL A 34 -1.83 -1.43 -28.89
N LYS A 35 -0.72 -2.11 -29.14
CA LYS A 35 -0.27 -3.20 -28.27
C LYS A 35 -0.25 -2.67 -26.85
N THR A 36 -1.19 -3.13 -26.03
CA THR A 36 -1.14 -2.98 -24.58
C THR A 36 0.26 -3.45 -24.16
N PRO A 37 1.05 -2.64 -23.44
CA PRO A 37 2.28 -3.13 -22.86
C PRO A 37 1.93 -4.37 -22.04
N ALA A 38 2.70 -5.44 -22.21
CA ALA A 38 2.50 -6.66 -21.45
C ALA A 38 2.36 -6.29 -19.98
N THR A 39 1.26 -6.70 -19.35
CA THR A 39 1.12 -6.73 -17.91
C THR A 39 2.35 -7.45 -17.39
N VAL A 40 3.22 -6.72 -16.67
CA VAL A 40 4.30 -7.34 -15.92
C VAL A 40 3.62 -8.02 -14.76
N SER A 41 3.09 -9.22 -15.02
CA SER A 41 2.59 -10.08 -13.96
C SER A 41 3.76 -10.31 -13.02
N ASP A 42 3.65 -9.85 -11.79
CA ASP A 42 4.57 -10.22 -10.71
C ASP A 42 4.32 -11.69 -10.34
N THR A 43 4.59 -12.59 -11.28
CA THR A 43 4.63 -14.04 -11.08
C THR A 43 5.98 -14.46 -10.54
N SER A 44 6.69 -13.58 -9.84
CA SER A 44 7.99 -13.92 -9.29
C SER A 44 7.83 -14.60 -7.93
N GLU A 45 7.42 -15.86 -7.99
CA GLU A 45 7.72 -16.81 -6.92
C GLU A 45 9.25 -16.79 -6.69
N LYS A 46 9.64 -16.21 -5.55
CA LYS A 46 10.98 -16.09 -4.94
C LYS A 46 12.00 -15.19 -5.65
N GLN A 47 11.83 -13.87 -5.52
CA GLN A 47 12.87 -12.84 -5.72
C GLN A 47 13.83 -12.70 -4.51
N THR A 48 14.38 -13.80 -4.01
CA THR A 48 15.42 -13.70 -2.98
C THR A 48 16.43 -14.82 -3.17
N THR A 49 17.71 -14.46 -3.09
CA THR A 49 18.83 -15.40 -3.10
C THR A 49 19.09 -16.01 -1.73
N ALA A 50 18.41 -15.51 -0.68
CA ALA A 50 18.52 -15.97 0.69
C ALA A 50 17.27 -16.75 1.12
N ASP A 51 17.48 -17.96 1.63
CA ASP A 51 16.48 -18.82 2.26
C ASP A 51 16.72 -18.82 3.77
N HIS A 52 15.93 -18.03 4.50
CA HIS A 52 16.16 -17.75 5.91
C HIS A 52 16.01 -18.99 6.80
N SER A 53 15.25 -20.00 6.36
CA SER A 53 15.12 -21.28 7.06
C SER A 53 16.43 -22.08 7.13
N LYS A 54 17.40 -21.77 6.27
CA LYS A 54 18.69 -22.48 6.19
C LYS A 54 19.81 -21.82 6.98
N PHE A 55 19.60 -20.62 7.55
CA PHE A 55 20.67 -19.96 8.30
C PHE A 55 20.76 -20.51 9.73
N PRO A 56 21.94 -21.01 10.15
CA PRO A 56 22.16 -21.46 11.52
C PRO A 56 21.89 -20.36 12.56
N ALA A 57 22.18 -19.10 12.22
CA ALA A 57 21.90 -17.93 13.06
C ALA A 57 20.40 -17.76 13.39
N LEU A 58 19.50 -18.32 12.57
CA LEU A 58 18.05 -18.30 12.79
C LEU A 58 17.51 -19.65 13.28
N ASN A 59 18.38 -20.65 13.44
CA ASN A 59 18.03 -21.95 13.98
C ASN A 59 18.46 -22.08 15.45
N GLN A 60 18.01 -21.13 16.27
CA GLN A 60 18.27 -21.10 17.70
C GLN A 60 17.02 -20.66 18.47
N THR A 61 17.07 -20.80 19.79
CA THR A 61 16.03 -20.27 20.68
C THR A 61 16.25 -18.77 20.83
N PHE A 62 15.17 -17.99 20.76
CA PHE A 62 15.23 -16.54 20.92
C PHE A 62 14.50 -16.13 22.19
N GLU A 63 15.25 -15.65 23.17
CA GLU A 63 14.69 -15.23 24.46
C GLU A 63 14.07 -13.82 24.38
N THR A 64 14.56 -12.99 23.47
CA THR A 64 14.12 -11.60 23.30
C THR A 64 14.06 -11.22 21.83
N GLY A 65 13.29 -10.18 21.52
CA GLY A 65 13.27 -9.60 20.18
C GLY A 65 14.64 -9.06 19.76
N GLN A 66 15.40 -8.46 20.69
CA GLN A 66 16.77 -8.01 20.42
C GLN A 66 17.66 -9.15 19.91
N ALA A 67 17.54 -10.35 20.48
CA ALA A 67 18.33 -11.49 20.02
C ALA A 67 18.05 -11.86 18.55
N ILE A 68 16.82 -11.65 18.07
CA ILE A 68 16.49 -11.80 16.64
C ILE A 68 17.18 -10.71 15.82
N THR A 69 17.08 -9.45 16.25
CA THR A 69 17.75 -8.33 15.58
C THR A 69 19.25 -8.58 15.46
N ASP A 70 19.90 -8.99 16.55
CA ASP A 70 21.33 -9.30 16.57
C ASP A 70 21.67 -10.43 15.58
N ALA A 71 20.84 -11.49 15.52
CA ALA A 71 21.00 -12.56 14.54
C ALA A 71 20.88 -12.07 13.09
N CYS A 72 19.89 -11.21 12.79
CA CYS A 72 19.74 -10.61 11.46
C CYS A 72 20.95 -9.76 11.07
N LEU A 73 21.50 -8.98 12.01
CA LEU A 73 22.62 -8.07 11.77
C LEU A 73 23.96 -8.77 11.53
N THR A 74 24.07 -10.08 11.84
CA THR A 74 25.25 -10.88 11.45
C THR A 74 25.46 -10.94 9.93
N CYS A 75 24.37 -10.77 9.15
CA CYS A 75 24.40 -10.79 7.69
C CYS A 75 23.96 -9.45 7.07
N HIS A 76 23.03 -8.74 7.72
CA HIS A 76 22.49 -7.45 7.26
C HIS A 76 23.16 -6.27 7.98
N THR A 77 24.49 -6.19 7.88
CA THR A 77 25.33 -5.32 8.72
C THR A 77 25.00 -3.82 8.65
N GLU A 78 24.48 -3.35 7.51
CA GLU A 78 24.14 -1.94 7.29
C GLU A 78 22.67 -1.61 7.59
N ALA A 79 21.82 -2.62 7.83
CA ALA A 79 20.37 -2.42 7.88
C ALA A 79 19.96 -1.54 9.08
N ASP A 80 20.62 -1.72 10.23
CA ASP A 80 20.35 -0.94 11.44
C ASP A 80 20.62 0.55 11.19
N ASP A 81 21.84 0.88 10.75
CA ASP A 81 22.27 2.23 10.40
C ASP A 81 21.37 2.89 9.34
N GLN A 82 20.94 2.12 8.33
CA GLN A 82 20.05 2.61 7.28
C GLN A 82 18.67 2.97 7.85
N ILE A 83 18.06 2.06 8.60
CA ILE A 83 16.71 2.25 9.16
C ILE A 83 16.70 3.37 10.20
N GLN A 84 17.72 3.47 11.03
CA GLN A 84 17.81 4.51 12.07
C GLN A 84 17.89 5.93 11.50
N LYS A 85 18.23 6.09 10.22
CA LYS A 85 18.22 7.38 9.51
C LYS A 85 16.84 7.74 8.93
N THR A 86 15.85 6.86 9.02
CA THR A 86 14.54 7.03 8.38
C THR A 86 13.50 7.67 9.30
N ILE A 87 12.40 8.15 8.71
CA ILE A 87 11.20 8.60 9.45
C ILE A 87 10.54 7.46 10.23
N HIS A 88 10.62 6.20 9.77
CA HIS A 88 9.99 5.06 10.46
C HIS A 88 10.66 4.79 11.81
N TRP A 89 11.96 5.02 11.91
CA TRP A 89 12.67 4.99 13.19
C TRP A 89 12.50 6.28 13.98
N ASN A 90 12.75 7.43 13.33
CA ASN A 90 12.87 8.68 14.07
C ASN A 90 11.54 9.28 14.48
N TRP A 91 10.49 9.05 13.69
CA TRP A 91 9.20 9.71 13.75
C TRP A 91 9.28 11.24 13.66
N LEU A 92 10.35 11.74 13.04
CA LEU A 92 10.55 13.15 12.74
C LEU A 92 10.44 13.37 11.23
N SER A 93 9.86 14.50 10.84
CA SER A 93 9.75 14.88 9.44
C SER A 93 11.14 15.05 8.83
N SER A 94 11.41 14.37 7.72
CA SER A 94 12.64 14.56 6.94
C SER A 94 12.70 15.92 6.23
N TYR A 95 11.60 16.69 6.25
CA TYR A 95 11.47 17.99 5.60
C TYR A 95 11.52 19.15 6.57
N ASP A 96 11.86 18.88 7.82
CA ASP A 96 12.06 19.88 8.86
C ASP A 96 13.52 19.83 9.30
N ALA A 97 14.29 20.83 8.85
CA ALA A 97 15.72 20.92 9.12
C ALA A 97 16.03 21.12 10.61
N GLU A 98 15.09 21.67 11.38
CA GLU A 98 15.24 21.82 12.83
C GLU A 98 14.87 20.52 13.59
N GLY A 99 14.29 19.52 12.91
CA GLY A 99 13.90 18.24 13.51
C GLY A 99 12.81 18.40 14.58
N LYS A 100 11.96 19.42 14.44
CA LYS A 100 10.97 19.82 15.44
C LYS A 100 9.61 19.16 15.24
N THR A 101 9.27 18.76 14.03
CA THR A 101 7.95 18.25 13.64
C THR A 101 7.98 16.75 13.33
N GLY A 102 6.82 16.10 13.43
CA GLY A 102 6.66 14.66 13.26
C GLY A 102 5.96 14.01 14.45
N LYS A 103 5.64 12.70 14.36
CA LYS A 103 4.94 11.96 15.41
C LYS A 103 5.70 11.93 16.76
N ALA A 104 7.03 12.05 16.73
CA ALA A 104 7.87 12.19 17.92
C ALA A 104 8.24 13.65 18.25
N GLY A 105 7.78 14.62 17.45
CA GLY A 105 8.03 16.05 17.63
C GLY A 105 6.78 16.83 18.01
N TYR A 106 6.77 18.12 17.67
CA TYR A 106 5.63 19.01 17.75
C TYR A 106 4.65 18.68 16.62
N SER A 107 3.77 17.73 16.88
CA SER A 107 2.61 17.45 16.04
C SER A 107 1.44 17.10 16.93
N ILE A 108 0.33 17.80 16.70
CA ILE A 108 -0.94 17.58 17.37
C ILE A 108 -2.01 17.22 16.34
N ASN A 109 -2.92 16.35 16.73
CA ASN A 109 -4.11 16.01 15.95
C ASN A 109 -5.36 16.05 16.83
N ASN A 110 -6.52 15.83 16.23
CA ASN A 110 -7.81 15.74 16.91
C ASN A 110 -8.24 14.28 17.21
N PHE A 111 -7.30 13.35 17.21
CA PHE A 111 -7.47 11.94 17.60
C PHE A 111 -6.84 11.75 18.99
N CYS A 112 -5.77 10.96 19.10
CA CYS A 112 -5.01 10.74 20.34
C CYS A 112 -4.17 11.96 20.79
N ILE A 113 -4.40 13.15 20.20
CA ILE A 113 -3.70 14.41 20.45
C ILE A 113 -2.23 14.40 20.08
N SER A 114 -1.38 13.61 20.72
CA SER A 114 0.07 13.60 20.46
C SER A 114 0.69 12.25 20.80
N GLY A 115 1.75 11.88 20.08
CA GLY A 115 2.63 10.77 20.49
C GLY A 115 3.53 11.10 21.68
N ASN A 116 3.40 12.31 22.25
CA ASN A 116 4.13 12.80 23.43
C ASN A 116 5.62 12.47 23.40
N LYS A 117 6.31 12.84 22.31
CA LYS A 117 7.74 12.52 22.11
C LYS A 117 8.10 11.05 22.32
N MET A 118 7.27 10.14 21.83
CA MET A 118 7.39 8.68 22.01
C MET A 118 7.03 8.17 23.41
N GLU A 119 6.56 8.99 24.34
CA GLU A 119 6.26 8.50 25.69
C GLU A 119 4.95 7.72 25.77
N ASP A 120 3.99 8.04 24.89
CA ASP A 120 2.70 7.37 24.83
C ASP A 120 2.83 5.89 24.40
N THR A 121 2.35 4.97 25.25
CA THR A 121 2.51 3.52 25.06
C THR A 121 1.66 3.01 23.90
N ASP A 122 0.42 3.50 23.78
CA ASP A 122 -0.50 3.07 22.73
C ASP A 122 -0.02 3.51 21.36
N CYS A 123 0.51 4.74 21.26
CA CYS A 123 1.08 5.27 20.03
C CYS A 123 2.28 4.46 19.54
N THR A 124 3.13 4.01 20.48
CA THR A 124 4.41 3.32 20.23
C THR A 124 4.29 1.84 19.90
N THR A 125 3.10 1.26 20.00
CA THR A 125 2.78 -0.04 19.39
C THR A 125 3.10 -0.08 17.89
N CYS A 126 2.89 1.05 17.19
CA CYS A 126 3.17 1.20 15.77
C CYS A 126 4.62 1.64 15.46
N HIS A 127 5.50 1.73 16.47
CA HIS A 127 6.92 2.01 16.24
C HIS A 127 7.64 0.74 15.83
N ILE A 128 8.70 0.86 15.02
CA ILE A 128 9.41 -0.29 14.45
C ILE A 128 10.53 -0.83 15.35
N GLY A 129 10.75 -0.30 16.54
CA GLY A 129 11.65 -0.87 17.53
C GLY A 129 10.94 -1.82 18.48
N TRP A 130 11.68 -2.76 19.08
CA TRP A 130 11.11 -3.67 20.08
C TRP A 130 10.49 -2.91 21.25
N ASN A 131 11.22 -1.91 21.75
CA ASN A 131 10.80 -1.00 22.81
C ASN A 131 11.18 0.45 22.44
N LYS A 132 10.36 1.07 21.59
CA LYS A 132 10.61 2.44 21.09
C LYS A 132 12.02 2.50 20.47
N LYS A 133 12.86 3.46 20.90
CA LYS A 133 14.27 3.56 20.51
C LYS A 133 15.25 2.99 21.54
N LYS A 134 14.77 2.34 22.61
CA LYS A 134 15.59 1.84 23.72
C LYS A 134 16.21 0.47 23.42
N GLU A 135 15.57 -0.27 22.55
CA GLU A 135 16.01 -1.58 22.05
C GLU A 135 16.08 -1.52 20.51
N GLY A 136 16.67 -2.54 19.91
CA GLY A 136 16.91 -2.65 18.49
C GLY A 136 15.64 -2.65 17.64
N ILE A 137 15.87 -2.56 16.33
CA ILE A 137 14.80 -2.57 15.34
C ILE A 137 14.13 -3.93 15.32
N ASN A 138 12.80 -3.94 15.42
CA ASN A 138 11.99 -5.10 15.12
C ASN A 138 11.85 -5.26 13.61
N CYS A 139 12.83 -5.93 12.99
CA CYS A 139 12.85 -6.23 11.55
C CYS A 139 11.60 -7.01 11.09
N LEU A 140 10.98 -7.77 12.00
CA LEU A 140 9.89 -8.68 11.70
C LEU A 140 8.55 -7.99 11.48
N LEU A 141 8.35 -6.77 11.99
CA LEU A 141 7.13 -5.99 11.69
C LEU A 141 6.97 -5.77 10.18
N CYS A 142 8.08 -5.53 9.49
CA CYS A 142 8.07 -5.30 8.04
C CYS A 142 8.27 -6.60 7.25
N HIS A 143 9.13 -7.50 7.72
CA HIS A 143 9.61 -8.62 6.89
C HIS A 143 8.99 -9.98 7.20
N SER A 144 8.32 -10.15 8.34
CA SER A 144 7.66 -11.42 8.68
C SER A 144 6.60 -11.77 7.65
N GLN A 145 6.65 -13.00 7.14
CA GLN A 145 5.61 -13.58 6.30
C GLN A 145 4.53 -14.30 7.13
N LYS A 146 4.69 -14.30 8.46
CA LYS A 146 3.71 -14.81 9.43
C LYS A 146 3.05 -13.64 10.15
N ASP A 147 1.75 -13.77 10.43
CA ASP A 147 1.00 -12.82 11.24
C ASP A 147 1.20 -13.16 12.71
N ILE A 148 2.25 -12.59 13.30
CA ILE A 148 2.65 -12.84 14.69
C ILE A 148 2.65 -11.51 15.43
N LYS A 149 2.00 -11.48 16.60
CA LYS A 149 2.08 -10.36 17.54
C LYS A 149 3.36 -10.48 18.35
N TRP A 150 4.47 -10.12 17.71
CA TRP A 150 5.82 -10.42 18.21
C TRP A 150 6.09 -9.98 19.65
N ARG A 151 5.64 -8.78 20.04
CA ARG A 151 5.83 -8.29 21.41
C ARG A 151 5.05 -9.13 22.42
N ASP A 152 3.83 -9.52 22.06
CA ASP A 152 2.96 -10.33 22.92
C ASP A 152 3.53 -11.74 23.08
N GLU A 153 4.00 -12.37 21.99
CA GLU A 153 4.64 -13.70 22.07
C GLU A 153 5.89 -13.69 22.98
N PHE A 154 6.72 -12.64 22.94
CA PHE A 154 7.87 -12.55 23.85
C PHE A 154 7.46 -12.32 25.31
N ASN A 155 6.40 -11.53 25.55
CA ASN A 155 5.86 -11.33 26.90
C ASN A 155 5.27 -12.63 27.45
N ASP A 156 4.47 -13.33 26.65
CA ASP A 156 3.86 -14.61 27.02
C ASP A 156 4.94 -15.68 27.26
N TYR A 157 5.97 -15.74 26.39
CA TYR A 157 7.08 -16.65 26.56
C TYR A 157 7.78 -16.45 27.90
N ALA A 158 8.11 -15.20 28.24
CA ALA A 158 8.75 -14.87 29.52
C ALA A 158 7.87 -15.26 30.71
N PHE A 159 6.57 -14.97 30.63
CA PHE A 159 5.60 -15.32 31.68
C PHE A 159 5.50 -16.83 31.92
N PHE A 160 5.30 -17.63 30.86
CA PHE A 160 5.15 -19.09 31.01
C PHE A 160 6.45 -19.77 31.40
N LYS A 161 7.59 -19.24 30.95
CA LYS A 161 8.90 -19.71 31.42
C LYS A 161 9.11 -19.45 32.91
N GLU A 162 8.73 -18.27 33.41
CA GLU A 162 8.84 -17.92 34.83
C GLU A 162 7.86 -18.71 35.71
N SER A 163 6.65 -18.97 35.22
CA SER A 163 5.65 -19.77 35.93
C SER A 163 5.97 -21.27 35.98
N GLY A 164 6.94 -21.72 35.17
CA GLY A 164 7.36 -23.12 35.07
C GLY A 164 6.52 -23.97 34.12
N ASP A 165 5.59 -23.36 33.37
CA ASP A 165 4.81 -24.04 32.32
C ASP A 165 5.64 -24.18 31.03
N MET A 166 6.54 -25.14 31.05
CA MET A 166 7.53 -25.33 29.99
C MET A 166 6.91 -25.85 28.68
N ASP A 167 5.74 -26.47 28.73
CA ASP A 167 5.05 -26.96 27.53
C ASP A 167 4.52 -25.79 26.70
N ILE A 168 3.84 -24.84 27.33
CA ILE A 168 3.38 -23.62 26.65
C ILE A 168 4.57 -22.77 26.20
N ALA A 169 5.60 -22.62 27.05
CA ALA A 169 6.81 -21.88 26.69
C ALA A 169 7.52 -22.49 25.46
N ALA A 170 7.55 -23.82 25.33
CA ALA A 170 8.12 -24.51 24.17
C ALA A 170 7.29 -24.29 22.90
N GLU A 171 5.96 -24.29 23.00
CA GLU A 171 5.06 -24.00 21.87
C GLU A 171 5.29 -22.58 21.33
N ILE A 172 5.35 -21.59 22.22
CA ILE A 172 5.64 -20.19 21.86
C ILE A 172 7.00 -20.08 21.17
N GLN A 173 8.04 -20.73 21.69
CA GLN A 173 9.35 -20.76 21.05
C GLN A 173 9.34 -21.40 19.65
N GLY A 174 8.48 -22.40 19.44
CA GLY A 174 8.22 -22.97 18.12
C GLY A 174 7.72 -21.91 17.14
N ARG A 175 6.69 -21.14 17.53
CA ARG A 175 6.14 -20.05 16.71
C ARG A 175 7.16 -18.93 16.44
N ILE A 176 7.91 -18.52 17.47
CA ILE A 176 8.96 -17.49 17.34
C ILE A 176 10.01 -17.93 16.31
N ARG A 177 10.49 -19.18 16.40
CA ARG A 177 11.49 -19.73 15.49
C ARG A 177 10.96 -19.85 14.05
N GLU A 178 9.74 -20.37 13.89
CA GLU A 178 9.10 -20.49 12.57
C GLU A 178 8.94 -19.11 11.89
N GLY A 179 8.53 -18.10 12.66
CA GLY A 179 8.37 -16.75 12.14
C GLY A 179 9.72 -16.08 11.85
N ALA A 180 10.75 -16.27 12.69
CA ALA A 180 12.08 -15.73 12.47
C ALA A 180 12.76 -16.30 11.21
N GLN A 181 12.34 -17.48 10.76
CA GLN A 181 12.79 -18.12 9.51
C GLN A 181 11.90 -17.78 8.30
N SER A 182 10.67 -17.31 8.54
CA SER A 182 9.69 -16.95 7.50
C SER A 182 9.81 -15.48 7.12
N ILE A 183 10.93 -15.10 6.50
CA ILE A 183 11.28 -13.72 6.16
C ILE A 183 11.19 -13.48 4.65
N GLY A 184 10.65 -12.33 4.26
CA GLY A 184 10.52 -11.95 2.85
C GLY A 184 10.33 -10.46 2.61
N LEU A 185 10.02 -10.12 1.35
CA LEU A 185 9.62 -8.76 0.99
C LEU A 185 8.29 -8.41 1.68
N PRO A 186 8.14 -7.19 2.23
CA PRO A 186 6.91 -6.77 2.88
C PRO A 186 5.70 -6.91 1.95
N GLY A 187 4.61 -7.47 2.47
CA GLY A 187 3.29 -7.46 1.86
C GLY A 187 2.44 -6.29 2.37
N ARG A 188 1.21 -6.15 1.84
CA ARG A 188 0.26 -5.11 2.28
C ARG A 188 -0.09 -5.23 3.77
N ARG A 189 -0.14 -6.47 4.30
CA ARG A 189 -0.36 -6.74 5.73
C ARG A 189 0.71 -6.13 6.64
N ASN A 190 1.99 -6.21 6.25
CA ASN A 190 3.09 -5.68 7.05
C ASN A 190 2.99 -4.16 7.22
N CYS A 191 2.76 -3.44 6.11
CA CYS A 191 2.55 -1.99 6.14
C CYS A 191 1.24 -1.64 6.88
N GLY A 192 0.17 -2.37 6.56
CA GLY A 192 -1.17 -2.16 7.10
C GLY A 192 -1.27 -2.35 8.61
N ALA A 193 -0.43 -3.20 9.22
CA ALA A 193 -0.40 -3.40 10.67
C ALA A 193 -0.27 -2.09 11.48
N CYS A 194 0.34 -1.06 10.88
CA CYS A 194 0.38 0.29 11.45
C CYS A 194 -0.43 1.30 10.63
N HIS A 195 -0.40 1.20 9.29
CA HIS A 195 -0.99 2.22 8.42
C HIS A 195 -2.51 2.14 8.33
N PHE A 196 -3.13 0.97 8.54
CA PHE A 196 -4.58 0.80 8.46
C PHE A 196 -5.29 1.11 9.78
N TYR A 197 -4.55 1.09 10.89
CA TYR A 197 -5.08 1.21 12.26
C TYR A 197 -4.62 2.49 12.99
N GLY A 198 -4.15 3.49 12.24
CA GLY A 198 -3.64 4.72 12.81
C GLY A 198 -4.71 5.53 13.54
N GLY A 199 -4.41 5.98 14.76
CA GLY A 199 -5.34 6.78 15.57
C GLY A 199 -6.24 5.96 16.51
N GLY A 200 -5.89 4.70 16.76
CA GLY A 200 -6.59 3.84 17.73
C GLY A 200 -7.68 2.95 17.13
N GLY A 201 -7.77 2.88 15.80
CA GLY A 201 -8.74 2.05 15.11
C GLY A 201 -8.55 2.03 13.60
N GLU A 202 -9.27 1.14 12.94
CA GLU A 202 -9.25 0.98 11.49
C GLU A 202 -9.82 2.22 10.79
N ALA A 203 -9.15 2.68 9.72
CA ALA A 203 -9.56 3.82 8.89
C ALA A 203 -9.79 5.14 9.65
N VAL A 204 -9.34 5.24 10.91
CA VAL A 204 -9.63 6.38 11.79
C VAL A 204 -8.91 7.63 11.31
N LYS A 205 -7.61 7.52 10.99
CA LYS A 205 -6.79 8.66 10.57
C LYS A 205 -6.76 8.87 9.05
N HIS A 206 -6.61 7.79 8.29
CA HIS A 206 -6.54 7.79 6.83
C HIS A 206 -7.67 6.93 6.30
N GLY A 207 -8.75 7.57 5.82
CA GLY A 207 -9.95 6.86 5.36
C GLY A 207 -9.76 6.12 4.03
N ASP A 208 -8.63 6.35 3.35
CA ASP A 208 -8.18 5.66 2.15
C ASP A 208 -7.30 4.43 2.45
N LEU A 209 -7.02 4.13 3.73
CA LEU A 209 -6.16 3.02 4.15
C LEU A 209 -6.79 2.22 5.29
N ASP A 210 -7.35 1.05 4.98
CA ASP A 210 -8.00 0.13 5.92
C ASP A 210 -7.72 -1.36 5.57
N ALA A 211 -8.20 -2.30 6.39
CA ALA A 211 -7.90 -3.72 6.22
C ALA A 211 -8.47 -4.33 4.94
N SER A 212 -9.45 -3.69 4.29
CA SER A 212 -9.92 -4.07 2.95
C SER A 212 -8.79 -4.11 1.92
N LEU A 213 -7.73 -3.30 2.11
CA LEU A 213 -6.54 -3.27 1.26
C LEU A 213 -5.57 -4.43 1.49
N HIS A 214 -5.86 -5.38 2.37
CA HIS A 214 -5.07 -6.61 2.41
C HIS A 214 -5.22 -7.40 1.11
N ASN A 215 -6.46 -7.56 0.64
CA ASN A 215 -6.79 -8.26 -0.60
C ASN A 215 -7.95 -7.53 -1.31
N PRO A 216 -7.73 -6.29 -1.78
CA PRO A 216 -8.78 -5.51 -2.39
C PRO A 216 -9.13 -6.10 -3.77
N ASP A 217 -10.35 -5.82 -4.24
CA ASP A 217 -10.67 -5.97 -5.65
C ASP A 217 -10.29 -4.69 -6.44
N LYS A 218 -10.39 -4.75 -7.76
CA LYS A 218 -10.10 -3.64 -8.65
C LYS A 218 -11.00 -2.43 -8.44
N ASN A 219 -12.24 -2.61 -7.99
CA ASN A 219 -13.16 -1.51 -7.76
C ASN A 219 -12.75 -0.68 -6.55
N LEU A 220 -12.19 -1.33 -5.54
CA LEU A 220 -11.61 -0.68 -4.37
C LEU A 220 -10.28 -0.01 -4.71
N ASP A 221 -9.34 -0.73 -5.34
CA ASP A 221 -8.09 -0.13 -5.80
C ASP A 221 -7.59 -0.82 -7.09
N VAL A 222 -7.48 -0.06 -8.17
CA VAL A 222 -7.08 -0.58 -9.49
C VAL A 222 -5.62 -1.06 -9.54
N HIS A 223 -4.75 -0.55 -8.67
CA HIS A 223 -3.35 -0.91 -8.60
C HIS A 223 -3.11 -2.09 -7.66
N MET A 224 -3.77 -2.10 -6.49
CA MET A 224 -3.61 -3.14 -5.47
C MET A 224 -4.57 -4.32 -5.65
N GLY A 225 -5.61 -4.18 -6.47
CA GLY A 225 -6.63 -5.19 -6.71
C GLY A 225 -6.04 -6.56 -7.07
N VAL A 226 -6.44 -7.62 -6.36
CA VAL A 226 -5.94 -8.99 -6.59
C VAL A 226 -6.38 -9.57 -7.94
N ASP A 227 -7.45 -9.00 -8.52
CA ASP A 227 -7.99 -9.23 -9.86
C ASP A 227 -7.51 -8.18 -10.89
N SER A 228 -6.48 -7.40 -10.53
CA SER A 228 -5.83 -6.37 -11.35
C SER A 228 -4.30 -6.50 -11.25
N GLU A 229 -3.57 -5.39 -11.17
CA GLU A 229 -2.10 -5.35 -11.08
C GLU A 229 -1.53 -5.94 -9.77
N ASN A 230 -2.37 -6.10 -8.74
CA ASN A 230 -2.02 -6.71 -7.44
C ASN A 230 -0.76 -6.14 -6.78
N PHE A 231 -0.55 -4.82 -6.87
CA PHE A 231 0.63 -4.16 -6.32
C PHE A 231 0.69 -4.27 -4.80
N ARG A 232 1.91 -4.46 -4.29
CA ARG A 232 2.27 -4.23 -2.89
C ARG A 232 2.64 -2.76 -2.70
N CYS A 233 2.62 -2.28 -1.47
CA CYS A 233 2.97 -0.88 -1.14
C CYS A 233 4.35 -0.49 -1.69
N THR A 234 5.33 -1.39 -1.58
CA THR A 234 6.72 -1.22 -2.04
C THR A 234 6.87 -1.07 -3.55
N ARG A 235 5.84 -1.37 -4.35
CA ARG A 235 5.84 -1.16 -5.80
C ARG A 235 5.88 0.33 -6.15
N CYS A 236 5.07 1.13 -5.44
CA CYS A 236 5.00 2.58 -5.63
C CYS A 236 5.91 3.30 -4.63
N HIS A 237 5.87 2.89 -3.36
CA HIS A 237 6.77 3.35 -2.31
C HIS A 237 8.14 2.69 -2.45
N THR A 238 8.84 3.02 -3.53
CA THR A 238 10.18 2.50 -3.82
C THR A 238 11.13 2.76 -2.68
N THR A 239 11.91 1.74 -2.33
CA THR A 239 12.79 1.77 -1.16
C THR A 239 14.23 1.59 -1.59
N THR A 240 15.10 2.52 -1.21
CA THR A 240 16.55 2.43 -1.40
C THR A 240 17.24 2.57 -0.06
N ALA A 241 18.08 1.60 0.32
CA ALA A 241 18.77 1.59 1.61
C ALA A 241 17.79 1.84 2.80
N HIS A 242 16.69 1.09 2.82
CA HIS A 242 15.55 1.23 3.76
C HIS A 242 14.84 2.60 3.79
N GLN A 243 15.24 3.57 2.97
CA GLN A 243 14.51 4.82 2.79
C GLN A 243 13.32 4.59 1.86
N ILE A 244 12.14 4.44 2.47
CA ILE A 244 10.87 4.25 1.78
C ILE A 244 10.43 5.59 1.21
N ALA A 245 10.31 5.69 -0.12
CA ALA A 245 9.84 6.90 -0.77
C ALA A 245 8.41 7.22 -0.35
N GLY A 246 8.13 8.50 -0.14
CA GLY A 246 6.84 8.99 0.29
C GLY A 246 6.95 10.44 0.72
N ARG A 247 5.81 11.02 1.10
CA ARG A 247 5.75 12.42 1.51
C ARG A 247 4.95 12.60 2.79
N VAL A 248 5.24 13.68 3.48
CA VAL A 248 4.39 14.19 4.57
C VAL A 248 3.50 15.31 4.03
N TYR A 249 2.37 15.58 4.67
CA TYR A 249 1.41 16.58 4.19
C TYR A 249 1.97 18.00 4.05
N SER A 250 3.03 18.35 4.78
CA SER A 250 3.70 19.65 4.67
C SER A 250 4.49 19.85 3.37
N THR A 251 4.55 18.82 2.51
CA THR A 251 5.27 18.87 1.24
C THR A 251 4.32 18.77 0.05
N PRO A 252 4.58 19.51 -1.05
CA PRO A 252 3.78 19.43 -2.27
C PRO A 252 3.67 17.99 -2.80
N ALA A 253 2.58 17.71 -3.52
CA ALA A 253 2.38 16.38 -4.11
C ALA A 253 3.48 16.06 -5.11
N SER A 254 3.87 17.04 -5.93
CA SER A 254 4.99 16.93 -6.85
C SER A 254 5.79 18.25 -6.84
N MET A 255 7.11 18.12 -6.77
CA MET A 255 8.04 19.22 -7.09
C MET A 255 8.44 19.17 -8.57
N HIS A 256 8.49 17.97 -9.15
CA HIS A 256 8.87 17.69 -10.52
C HIS A 256 7.97 16.58 -11.09
N ARG A 257 7.45 16.81 -12.30
CA ARG A 257 6.49 15.95 -13.00
C ARG A 257 7.18 15.09 -14.05
N LYS A 258 8.19 14.32 -13.61
CA LYS A 258 8.94 13.43 -14.49
C LYS A 258 8.44 11.99 -14.37
N SER A 259 8.28 11.34 -15.50
CA SER A 259 8.01 9.91 -15.57
C SER A 259 9.28 9.07 -15.48
N LEU A 260 9.13 7.77 -15.17
CA LEU A 260 10.24 6.81 -15.23
C LEU A 260 10.78 6.61 -16.65
N VAL A 261 10.04 7.06 -17.67
CA VAL A 261 10.53 7.08 -19.06
C VAL A 261 11.52 8.22 -19.27
N GLU A 262 11.34 9.33 -18.56
CA GLU A 262 12.18 10.52 -18.65
C GLU A 262 13.37 10.49 -17.69
N ASP A 263 13.23 9.78 -16.56
CA ASP A 263 14.24 9.70 -15.51
C ASP A 263 14.04 8.40 -14.71
N ASP A 264 14.88 7.39 -14.94
CA ASP A 264 14.73 6.05 -14.37
C ASP A 264 15.10 5.96 -12.88
N MET A 265 15.65 7.05 -12.32
CA MET A 265 16.07 7.15 -10.93
C MET A 265 15.03 7.84 -10.03
N VAL A 266 13.92 8.34 -10.59
CA VAL A 266 12.89 8.99 -9.77
C VAL A 266 12.07 7.96 -8.98
N PRO A 267 11.64 8.30 -7.75
CA PRO A 267 10.74 7.44 -6.99
C PRO A 267 9.39 7.21 -7.71
N LYS A 268 8.81 6.03 -7.54
CA LYS A 268 7.57 5.61 -8.23
C LYS A 268 6.29 6.02 -7.51
N ILE A 269 6.37 7.05 -6.68
CA ILE A 269 5.29 7.43 -5.76
C ILE A 269 4.20 8.28 -6.43
N MET A 270 4.45 8.82 -7.63
CA MET A 270 3.53 9.70 -8.35
C MET A 270 2.81 8.97 -9.47
N CYS A 271 1.59 9.42 -9.80
CA CYS A 271 0.86 8.94 -10.98
C CYS A 271 1.72 9.05 -12.23
N GLU A 272 2.41 10.20 -12.38
CA GLU A 272 3.24 10.49 -13.54
C GLU A 272 4.54 9.68 -13.58
N SER A 273 4.94 9.04 -12.49
CA SER A 273 6.06 8.09 -12.52
C SER A 273 5.78 6.96 -13.52
N CYS A 274 4.52 6.53 -13.64
CA CYS A 274 4.10 5.41 -14.51
C CYS A 274 3.21 5.84 -15.68
N HIS A 275 2.51 6.96 -15.55
CA HIS A 275 1.60 7.51 -16.56
C HIS A 275 2.17 8.80 -17.16
N THR A 276 1.81 9.11 -18.40
CA THR A 276 2.22 10.39 -19.01
C THR A 276 1.39 11.55 -18.47
N ALA A 277 1.90 12.79 -18.57
CA ALA A 277 1.18 14.02 -18.21
C ALA A 277 -0.16 14.21 -18.97
N THR A 278 -0.32 13.54 -20.11
CA THR A 278 -1.56 13.50 -20.90
C THR A 278 -2.07 12.06 -21.03
N PRO A 279 -2.61 11.46 -19.94
CA PRO A 279 -2.90 10.03 -19.89
C PRO A 279 -4.11 9.62 -20.75
N ARG A 280 -4.90 10.59 -21.24
CA ARG A 280 -6.03 10.34 -22.14
C ARG A 280 -5.58 10.45 -23.60
N GLY A 281 -6.31 9.79 -24.50
CA GLY A 281 -6.05 9.84 -25.94
C GLY A 281 -5.92 11.27 -26.49
N LYS A 282 -5.19 11.43 -27.60
CA LYS A 282 -4.89 12.73 -28.22
C LYS A 282 -6.16 13.56 -28.46
N GLY A 283 -6.12 14.84 -28.09
CA GLY A 283 -7.25 15.78 -28.23
C GLY A 283 -8.33 15.67 -27.14
N ASN A 284 -8.13 14.81 -26.13
CA ASN A 284 -9.08 14.70 -25.02
C ASN A 284 -8.95 15.89 -24.05
N LYS A 285 -10.06 16.60 -23.81
CA LYS A 285 -10.10 17.82 -22.98
C LYS A 285 -9.66 17.62 -21.53
N MET A 286 -9.76 16.41 -20.97
CA MET A 286 -9.30 16.14 -19.61
C MET A 286 -7.78 16.27 -19.46
N ASN A 287 -7.02 16.11 -20.55
CA ASN A 287 -5.56 16.33 -20.51
C ASN A 287 -5.22 17.80 -20.19
N ASP A 288 -6.07 18.76 -20.56
CA ASP A 288 -5.87 20.18 -20.26
C ASP A 288 -6.07 20.53 -18.77
N HIS A 289 -6.55 19.59 -17.97
CA HIS A 289 -6.78 19.80 -16.54
C HIS A 289 -5.62 19.33 -15.68
N THR A 290 -4.70 18.51 -16.22
CA THR A 290 -3.67 17.83 -15.41
C THR A 290 -2.62 18.79 -14.85
N ASP A 291 -2.58 20.06 -15.27
CA ASP A 291 -1.74 21.11 -14.71
C ASP A 291 -2.37 21.87 -13.53
N LYS A 292 -3.68 21.70 -13.30
CA LYS A 292 -4.43 22.37 -12.22
C LYS A 292 -5.12 21.41 -11.26
N VAL A 293 -5.54 20.24 -11.75
CA VAL A 293 -6.27 19.23 -11.00
C VAL A 293 -5.36 18.01 -10.88
N ALA A 294 -5.06 17.64 -9.63
CA ALA A 294 -4.32 16.43 -9.31
C ALA A 294 -5.14 15.17 -9.63
#